data_AF-X1HXD2-F1
#
_entry.id   AF-X1HXD2-F1
#
_cell.length_a   1.000
_cell.length_b   1.000
_cell.length_c   1.000
_cell.angle_alpha   90.00
_cell.angle_beta   90.00
_cell.angle_gamma   90.00
#
_symmetry.space_group_name_H-M   'P 1'
#
loop_
_entity.id
_entity.type
_entity.pdbx_description
1 polymer ?
#
loop_
_entity_poly.entity_id
_entity_poly.type
_entity_poly.pdbx_seq_one_letter_code
_entity_poly.pdbx_strand_id
1 'polypeptide(L)' 'MWELKLSRILREVLIAGSARDWDRIIELAQELEQLAKECRDGKSEAKEG' A
#
# COMPACT_ATOMS: atom_id res chain seq x y z
N MET A 1 -9.87 -0.78 7.34
CA MET A 1 -9.64 -1.95 6.47
C MET A 1 -8.38 -1.71 5.64
N TRP A 2 -7.23 -2.12 6.17
CA TRP A 2 -5.90 -1.92 5.55
C TRP A 2 -5.70 -2.84 4.33
N GLU A 3 -6.46 -3.94 4.27
CA GLU A 3 -6.48 -4.93 3.20
C GLU A 3 -6.90 -4.32 1.85
N LEU A 4 -7.87 -3.41 1.86
CA LEU A 4 -8.29 -2.68 0.65
C LEU A 4 -7.17 -1.75 0.15
N LYS A 5 -6.49 -1.05 1.06
CA LYS A 5 -5.32 -0.21 0.69
C LYS A 5 -4.18 -1.06 0.14
N LEU A 6 -3.87 -2.20 0.78
CA LEU A 6 -2.84 -3.12 0.32
C LEU A 6 -3.15 -3.65 -1.08
N SER A 7 -4.38 -4.13 -1.31
CA SER A 7 -4.78 -4.67 -2.61
C SER A 7 -4.70 -3.62 -3.73
N ARG A 8 -5.03 -2.36 -3.43
CA ARG A 8 -4.84 -1.23 -4.34
C ARG A 8 -3.37 -1.02 -4.68
N ILE A 9 -2.50 -0.90 -3.66
CA ILE A 9 -1.06 -0.66 -3.86
C ILE A 9 -0.44 -1.76 -4.72
N LEU A 10 -0.74 -3.03 -4.42
CA LEU A 10 -0.21 -4.17 -5.19
C LEU A 10 -0.67 -4.14 -6.65
N ARG A 11 -1.93 -3.78 -6.92
CA ARG A 11 -2.44 -3.64 -8.29
C ARG A 11 -1.70 -2.52 -9.04
N GLU A 12 -1.50 -1.38 -8.41
CA GLU A 12 -0.79 -0.26 -9.03
C GLU A 12 0.69 -0.58 -9.30
N VAL A 13 1.35 -1.36 -8.44
CA VAL A 13 2.72 -1.83 -8.67
C VAL A 13 2.81 -2.69 -9.93
N LEU A 14 1.83 -3.58 -10.17
CA LEU A 14 1.79 -4.40 -11.39
C LEU A 14 1.62 -3.53 -12.65
N ILE A 15 0.77 -2.50 -12.58
CA ILE A 15 0.54 -1.57 -13.69
C ILE A 15 1.81 -0.76 -13.98
N ALA A 16 2.40 -0.15 -12.96
CA ALA A 16 3.63 0.63 -13.08
C ALA A 16 4.81 -0.23 -13.56
N GLY A 17 4.92 -1.46 -13.05
CA GLY A 17 5.87 -2.48 -13.50
C GLY A 17 5.73 -2.80 -14.98
N SER A 18 4.50 -2.98 -15.46
CA SER A 18 4.22 -3.21 -16.89
C SER A 18 4.65 -2.03 -17.76
N ALA A 19 4.58 -0.80 -17.24
CA ALA A 19 5.01 0.42 -17.93
C ALA A 19 6.51 0.72 -17.74
N ARG A 20 7.21 -0.02 -16.87
CA ARG A 20 8.59 0.26 -16.41
C ARG A 20 8.72 1.67 -15.81
N ASP A 21 7.64 2.14 -15.17
CA ASP A 21 7.61 3.43 -14.48
C ASP A 21 8.24 3.28 -13.10
N TRP A 22 9.57 3.47 -13.05
CA TRP A 22 10.36 3.29 -11.84
C TRP A 22 10.02 4.29 -10.74
N ASP A 23 9.73 5.54 -11.11
CA ASP A 23 9.36 6.58 -10.15
C ASP A 23 8.06 6.19 -9.44
N ARG A 24 7.06 5.73 -10.21
CA ARG A 24 5.79 5.29 -9.62
C ARG A 24 5.95 4.04 -8.75
N ILE A 25 6.83 3.11 -9.13
CA ILE A 25 7.12 1.92 -8.30
C ILE A 25 7.75 2.33 -6.96
N ILE A 26 8.65 3.31 -6.95
CA ILE A 26 9.30 3.80 -5.73
C ILE A 26 8.27 4.49 -4.81
N GLU A 27 7.38 5.32 -5.36
CA GLU A 27 6.30 5.95 -4.58
C GLU A 27 5.39 4.91 -3.93
N LEU A 28 4.97 3.90 -4.69
CA LEU A 28 4.10 2.83 -4.20
C LEU A 28 4.80 1.97 -3.13
N ALA A 29 6.11 1.77 -3.23
CA ALA A 29 6.88 1.07 -2.21
C ALA A 29 6.92 1.84 -0.89
N GLN A 30 7.04 3.17 -0.93
CA GLN A 30 6.96 4.02 0.26
C GLN A 30 5.55 4.01 0.87
N GLU A 31 4.50 4.05 0.05
CA GLU A 31 3.11 3.91 0.51
C GLU A 31 2.88 2.57 1.21
N LEU A 32 3.46 1.49 0.66
CA LEU A 32 3.40 0.16 1.27
C LEU A 32 4.12 0.10 2.62
N GLU A 33 5.30 0.72 2.74
CA GLU A 33 6.05 0.80 4.00
C GLU A 33 5.25 1.55 5.06
N GLN A 34 4.61 2.67 4.68
CA GLN A 34 3.77 3.45 5.57
C GLN A 34 2.56 2.64 6.06
N LEU A 35 1.90 1.91 5.16
CA LEU A 35 0.79 1.02 5.52
C LEU A 35 1.25 -0.08 6.50
N ALA A 36 2.44 -0.65 6.29
CA ALA A 36 3.00 -1.65 7.20
C ALA A 36 3.30 -1.08 8.59
N LYS A 37 3.77 0.17 8.67
CA LYS A 37 3.95 0.90 9.95
C LYS A 37 2.61 1.14 10.64
N GLU A 38 1.59 1.58 9.91
CA GLU A 38 0.23 1.79 10.44
C GLU A 38 -0.39 0.51 11.01
N CYS A 39 -0.19 -0.63 10.34
CA CYS A 39 -0.62 -1.94 10.85
C CYS A 39 0.15 -2.37 12.09
N ARG A 40 1.48 -2.13 12.13
CA ARG A 40 2.35 -2.51 13.25
C ARG A 40 2.07 -1.68 14.50
N ASP A 41 1.85 -0.38 14.35
CA ASP A 41 1.65 0.56 15.46
C ASP A 41 0.21 0.51 16.02
N GLY A 42 -0.61 -0.46 15.58
CA GLY A 42 -1.99 -0.64 16.05
C GLY A 42 -2.92 0.50 15.66
N LYS A 43 -2.52 1.37 14.72
CA LYS A 43 -3.30 2.53 14.27
C LYS A 43 -4.36 2.16 13.22
N SER A 44 -4.66 0.88 13.09
CA SER A 44 -5.86 0.41 12.40
C SER A 44 -6.99 0.47 13.40
N GLU A 45 -7.73 1.58 13.43
CA GLU A 45 -8.92 1.72 14.25
C GLU A 45 -9.78 0.46 14.14
N ALA A 46 -9.87 -0.28 15.23
CA ALA A 46 -10.94 -1.21 15.49
C ALA A 46 -12.24 -0.39 15.52
N LYS A 47 -12.89 -0.23 14.37
CA LYS A 47 -14.32 0.01 14.31
C LYS A 47 -14.96 -1.24 13.73
N GLU A 48 -15.09 -2.22 14.62
CA GLU A 48 -16.14 -3.21 14.54
C GLU A 48 -17.49 -2.50 14.50
N GLY A 49 -18.34 -2.95 13.58
CA GLY A 49 -19.77 -2.68 13.52
C GLY A 49 -20.43 -3.92 12.94
#